data_AF-A0A286EC22-F1
#
_entry.id   AF-A0A286EC22-F1
#
_cell.length_a   1.000
_cell.length_b   1.000
_cell.length_c   1.000
_cell.angle_alpha   90.00
_cell.angle_beta   90.00
_cell.angle_gamma   90.00
#
_symmetry.space_group_name_H-M   'P 1'
#
loop_
_entity.id
_entity.type
_entity.pdbx_description
1 polymer ?
#
loop_
_entity_poly.entity_id
_entity_poly.type
_entity_poly.pdbx_seq_one_letter_code
_entity_poly.pdbx_strand_id
1 'polypeptide(L)'
;MAHSTELRNKALSYYEQCKNISKVAQAYQISRNTLYLWIRLKAQTGSLNHQVKGQNANKLNSQKLAEHIQQHPDAYLHEIAEHFNCSKSAIFYALK
;
A
#
# COMPACT_ATOMS: atom_id res chain seq x y z
N MET A 1 -8.20 12.56 -3.43
CA MET A 1 -7.94 13.14 -2.09
C MET A 1 -7.93 12.02 -1.06
N ALA A 2 -6.94 12.03 -0.16
CA ALA A 2 -6.89 11.10 0.95
C ALA A 2 -7.71 11.68 2.12
N HIS A 3 -8.78 10.99 2.52
CA HIS A 3 -9.52 11.32 3.72
C HIS A 3 -8.86 10.70 4.95
N SER A 4 -8.84 11.43 6.07
CA SER A 4 -8.36 10.93 7.36
C SER A 4 -9.15 9.71 7.81
N THR A 5 -8.49 8.79 8.52
CA THR A 5 -9.11 7.57 9.07
C THR A 5 -10.25 7.90 10.02
N GLU A 6 -10.12 8.97 10.82
CA GLU A 6 -11.19 9.45 11.71
C GLU A 6 -12.47 9.81 10.95
N LEU A 7 -12.35 10.51 9.82
CA LEU A 7 -13.50 10.91 9.02
C LEU A 7 -14.19 9.69 8.40
N ARG A 8 -13.43 8.68 7.97
CA ARG A 8 -13.99 7.40 7.49
C ARG A 8 -14.77 6.68 8.57
N ASN A 9 -14.21 6.60 9.78
CA ASN A 9 -14.85 5.95 10.93
C ASN A 9 -16.17 6.64 11.29
N LYS A 10 -16.18 7.98 11.40
CA LYS A 10 -17.38 8.77 11.70
C LYS A 10 -18.45 8.65 10.61
N ALA A 11 -18.06 8.67 9.34
CA ALA A 11 -19.01 8.51 8.23
C ALA A 11 -19.65 7.11 8.24
N LEU A 12 -18.89 6.06 8.54
CA LEU A 12 -19.39 4.69 8.60
C LEU A 12 -20.28 4.43 9.83
N SER A 13 -19.95 4.98 11.01
CA SER A 13 -20.82 4.86 12.19
C SER A 13 -22.16 5.56 11.95
N TYR A 14 -22.14 6.74 11.33
CA TYR A 14 -23.36 7.45 10.95
C TYR A 14 -24.17 6.69 9.89
N TYR A 15 -23.49 6.00 8.96
CA TYR A 15 -24.13 5.13 7.98
C TYR A 15 -24.81 3.92 8.63
N GLU A 16 -24.21 3.29 9.64
CA GLU A 16 -24.82 2.17 10.37
C GLU A 16 -26.13 2.58 11.08
N GLN A 17 -26.22 3.83 11.55
CA GLN A 17 -27.41 4.38 12.19
C GLN A 17 -28.50 4.77 11.18
N CYS A 18 -28.15 5.51 10.12
CA CYS A 18 -29.13 6.05 9.17
C CYS A 18 -29.48 5.11 8.02
N LYS A 19 -28.61 4.14 7.70
CA LYS A 19 -28.66 3.26 6.52
C LYS A 19 -28.90 3.99 5.19
N ASN A 20 -28.55 5.28 5.12
CA ASN A 20 -28.79 6.14 3.96
C ASN A 20 -27.50 6.83 3.50
N ILE A 21 -27.02 6.43 2.32
CA ILE A 21 -25.77 6.90 1.72
C ILE A 21 -25.82 8.38 1.35
N SER A 22 -26.94 8.86 0.79
CA SER A 22 -27.09 10.24 0.35
C SER A 22 -27.03 11.22 1.53
N LYS A 23 -27.66 10.85 2.65
CA LYS A 23 -27.66 11.67 3.87
C LYS A 23 -26.27 11.76 4.49
N VAL A 24 -25.53 10.64 4.54
CA VAL A 24 -24.15 10.60 5.03
C VAL A 24 -23.23 11.43 4.12
N ALA A 25 -23.37 11.28 2.80
CA ALA A 25 -22.58 12.01 1.82
C ALA A 25 -22.76 13.54 1.96
N GLN A 26 -24.00 14.01 2.14
CA GLN A 26 -24.30 15.42 2.38
C GLN A 26 -23.74 15.90 3.73
N ALA A 27 -23.94 15.14 4.81
CA ALA A 27 -23.50 15.52 6.16
C ALA A 27 -21.97 15.68 6.27
N TYR A 28 -21.22 14.81 5.60
CA TYR A 28 -19.75 14.83 5.61
C TYR A 28 -19.13 15.50 4.38
N GLN A 29 -19.95 16.08 3.49
CA GLN A 29 -19.51 16.71 2.23
C GLN A 29 -18.59 15.81 1.39
N ILE A 30 -18.88 14.52 1.35
CA ILE A 30 -18.15 13.54 0.55
C ILE A 30 -18.98 13.06 -0.62
N SER A 31 -18.31 12.57 -1.67
CA SER A 31 -19.04 11.93 -2.77
C SER A 31 -19.68 10.62 -2.30
N ARG A 32 -20.85 10.29 -2.86
CA ARG A 32 -21.51 8.99 -2.65
C ARG A 32 -20.58 7.83 -3.00
N ASN A 33 -19.80 7.97 -4.07
CA ASN A 33 -18.82 6.98 -4.51
C ASN A 33 -17.74 6.71 -3.45
N THR A 34 -17.27 7.77 -2.77
CA THR A 34 -16.30 7.64 -1.68
C THR A 34 -16.83 6.74 -0.55
N LEU A 35 -18.11 6.91 -0.17
CA LEU A 35 -18.72 6.09 0.87
C LEU A 35 -18.86 4.63 0.43
N TYR A 36 -19.25 4.37 -0.83
CA TYR A 36 -19.28 3.01 -1.39
C TYR A 36 -17.91 2.33 -1.32
N LEU A 37 -16.84 3.05 -1.69
CA LEU A 37 -15.48 2.53 -1.62
C LEU A 37 -15.09 2.16 -0.19
N TRP A 38 -15.46 2.95 0.82
CA TRP A 38 -15.17 2.63 2.22
C TRP A 38 -15.95 1.44 2.75
N ILE A 39 -17.24 1.31 2.38
CA ILE A 39 -18.05 0.14 2.74
C ILE A 39 -17.44 -1.13 2.12
N ARG A 40 -17.08 -1.07 0.83
CA ARG A 40 -16.41 -2.17 0.14
C ARG A 40 -15.07 -2.54 0.79
N LEU A 41 -14.27 -1.54 1.14
CA LEU A 41 -12.97 -1.72 1.78
C LEU A 41 -13.11 -2.34 3.19
N LYS A 42 -14.08 -1.89 4.00
CA LYS A 42 -14.41 -2.52 5.29
C LYS A 42 -14.80 -3.99 5.12
N ALA A 43 -15.62 -4.30 4.11
CA ALA A 43 -16.06 -5.66 3.84
C ALA A 43 -14.92 -6.59 3.35
N GLN A 44 -13.98 -6.07 2.56
CA GLN A 44 -12.89 -6.87 1.99
C GLN A 44 -11.72 -7.08 2.95
N THR A 45 -11.34 -6.05 3.72
CA THR A 45 -10.09 -6.05 4.50
C THR A 45 -10.36 -6.08 6.01
N GLY A 46 -11.59 -5.82 6.46
CA GLY A 46 -11.93 -5.66 7.89
C GLY A 46 -11.30 -4.42 8.55
N SER A 47 -10.48 -3.67 7.82
CA SER A 47 -9.75 -2.49 8.30
C SER A 47 -9.98 -1.30 7.37
N LEU A 48 -10.03 -0.10 7.96
CA LEU A 48 -10.27 1.17 7.27
C LEU A 48 -8.99 1.95 6.96
N ASN A 49 -7.85 1.34 7.28
CA ASN A 49 -6.55 1.90 7.00
C ASN A 49 -6.38 2.06 5.49
N HIS A 50 -5.70 3.15 5.10
CA HIS A 50 -5.32 3.33 3.72
C HIS A 50 -4.46 2.15 3.31
N GLN A 51 -4.93 1.41 2.30
CA GLN A 51 -4.11 0.39 1.68
C GLN A 51 -2.98 1.13 0.97
N VAL A 52 -1.80 1.16 1.58
CA VAL A 52 -0.58 1.51 0.89
C VAL A 52 -0.47 0.45 -0.20
N LYS A 53 -0.75 0.82 -1.46
CA LYS A 53 -0.37 -0.04 -2.57
C LYS A 53 1.12 -0.25 -2.39
N GLY A 54 1.51 -1.47 -2.02
CA GLY A 54 2.92 -1.86 -1.98
C GLY A 54 3.54 -1.44 -3.30
N GLN A 55 4.79 -0.97 -3.23
CA GLN A 55 5.55 -0.70 -4.45
C GLN A 55 5.45 -1.93 -5.34
N ASN A 56 5.22 -1.72 -6.65
CA ASN A 56 5.17 -2.81 -7.63
C ASN A 56 6.34 -3.75 -7.36
N ALA A 57 6.11 -5.05 -7.34
CA ALA A 57 7.17 -6.04 -7.15
C ALA A 57 8.31 -5.71 -8.12
N ASN A 58 9.40 -5.16 -7.59
CA ASN A 58 10.59 -4.96 -8.40
C ASN A 58 11.01 -6.34 -8.90
N LYS A 59 11.60 -6.41 -10.10
CA LYS A 59 12.16 -7.65 -10.65
C LYS A 59 13.19 -8.32 -9.71
N LEU A 60 13.64 -7.58 -8.69
CA LEU A 60 14.51 -8.01 -7.62
C LEU A 60 13.70 -8.51 -6.42
N ASN A 61 13.87 -9.80 -6.09
CA ASN A 61 13.45 -10.34 -4.80
C ASN A 61 14.39 -9.81 -3.71
N SER A 62 13.90 -8.86 -2.90
CA SER A 62 14.67 -8.23 -1.81
C SER A 62 15.21 -9.24 -0.81
N GLN A 63 14.47 -10.32 -0.52
CA GLN A 63 14.89 -11.39 0.38
C GLN A 63 16.13 -12.13 -0.15
N LYS A 64 16.10 -12.55 -1.42
CA LYS A 64 17.22 -13.26 -2.05
C LYS A 64 18.47 -12.38 -2.17
N LEU A 65 18.28 -11.08 -2.42
CA LEU A 65 19.38 -10.12 -2.44
C LEU A 65 20.04 -10.01 -1.07
N ALA A 66 19.26 -9.91 0.01
CA ALA A 66 19.77 -9.83 1.38
C ALA A 66 20.57 -11.07 1.78
N GLU A 67 20.08 -12.27 1.44
CA GLU A 67 20.79 -13.54 1.69
C GLU A 67 22.14 -13.59 0.96
N HIS A 68 22.19 -13.14 -0.29
CA HIS A 68 23.42 -13.14 -1.09
C HIS A 68 24.48 -12.17 -0.53
N ILE A 69 24.07 -11.01 -0.01
CA ILE A 69 24.97 -10.04 0.64
C ILE A 69 25.49 -10.60 1.97
N GLN A 70 24.67 -11.34 2.72
CA GLN A 70 25.13 -11.99 3.95
C GLN A 70 26.17 -13.07 3.69
N GLN A 71 26.06 -13.80 2.57
CA GLN A 71 27.02 -14.81 2.17
C GLN A 71 28.30 -14.20 1.57
N HIS A 72 28.20 -13.03 0.94
CA HIS A 72 29.33 -12.36 0.29
C HIS A 72 29.35 -10.86 0.62
N PRO A 73 29.87 -10.48 1.81
CA PRO A 73 29.90 -9.08 2.25
C PRO A 73 30.86 -8.20 1.40
N ASP A 74 31.85 -8.83 0.76
CA ASP A 74 32.86 -8.15 -0.07
C ASP A 74 32.53 -8.18 -1.57
N ALA A 75 31.37 -8.73 -1.97
CA ALA A 75 30.99 -8.80 -3.38
C ALA A 75 30.73 -7.42 -3.97
N TYR A 76 31.22 -7.20 -5.18
CA TYR A 76 30.99 -5.94 -5.89
C TYR A 76 29.58 -5.89 -6.49
N LEU A 77 29.03 -4.67 -6.61
CA LEU A 77 27.70 -4.43 -7.21
C LEU A 77 27.54 -5.03 -8.61
N HIS A 78 28.63 -5.19 -9.37
CA HIS A 78 28.58 -5.78 -10.72
C HIS A 78 28.49 -7.31 -10.71
N GLU A 79 29.10 -7.98 -9.73
CA GLU A 79 29.02 -9.44 -9.56
C GLU A 79 27.61 -9.84 -9.12
N ILE A 80 27.05 -9.08 -8.19
CA ILE A 80 25.65 -9.24 -7.77
C ILE A 80 24.71 -8.94 -8.95
N ALA A 81 25.03 -7.93 -9.79
CA ALA A 81 24.23 -7.60 -10.97
C ALA A 81 24.18 -8.75 -11.99
N GLU A 82 25.31 -9.40 -12.24
CA GLU A 82 25.37 -10.58 -13.12
C GLU A 82 24.61 -11.76 -12.53
N HIS A 83 24.76 -12.04 -11.23
CA HIS A 83 24.06 -13.13 -10.56
C HIS A 83 22.52 -12.97 -10.61
N PHE A 84 22.02 -11.75 -10.42
CA PHE A 84 20.59 -11.44 -10.48
C PHE A 84 20.10 -11.02 -11.87
N ASN A 85 20.97 -11.04 -12.88
CA ASN A 85 20.72 -10.59 -14.25
C ASN A 85 20.00 -9.23 -14.31
N CYS A 86 20.46 -8.29 -13.48
CA CYS A 86 19.87 -6.97 -13.27
C CYS A 86 20.90 -5.86 -13.50
N SER A 87 20.45 -4.61 -13.60
CA SER A 87 21.38 -3.46 -13.69
C SER A 87 22.06 -3.18 -12.35
N LYS A 88 23.33 -2.77 -12.38
CA LYS A 88 24.08 -2.28 -11.20
C LYS A 88 23.29 -1.19 -10.45
N SER A 89 22.61 -0.31 -11.19
CA SER A 89 21.77 0.74 -10.61
C SER A 89 20.58 0.16 -9.83
N ALA A 90 19.97 -0.93 -10.32
CA ALA A 90 18.84 -1.57 -9.64
C ALA A 90 19.25 -2.15 -8.28
N ILE A 91 20.45 -2.73 -8.18
CA ILE A 91 21.01 -3.22 -6.91
C ILE A 91 21.38 -2.05 -6.01
N PHE A 92 22.01 -1.01 -6.53
CA PHE A 92 22.32 0.20 -5.75
C PHE A 92 21.07 0.82 -5.11
N TYR A 93 19.96 0.92 -5.85
CA TYR A 93 18.68 1.40 -5.30
C TYR A 93 18.02 0.41 -4.34
N ALA A 94 18.26 -0.90 -4.50
CA ALA A 94 17.74 -1.91 -3.58
C ALA A 94 18.53 -1.99 -2.26
N LEU A 95 19.78 -1.56 -2.26
CA LEU A 95 20.66 -1.47 -1.09
C LEU A 95 20.51 -0.15 -0.31
N LYS A 96 19.87 0.86 -0.90
CA LYS A 96 19.69 2.19 -0.33
C LYS A 96 18.50 2.23 0.63
#